data_AF-A0AA86QVD9-F1
#
_entry.id   AF-A0AA86QVD9-F1
#
_cell.length_a   1.000
_cell.length_b   1.000
_cell.length_c   1.000
_cell.angle_alpha   90.00
_cell.angle_beta   90.00
_cell.angle_gamma   90.00
#
_symmetry.space_group_name_H-M   'P 1'
#
loop_
_entity.id
_entity.type
_entity.pdbx_description
1 polymer ?
#
loop_
_entity_poly.entity_id
_entity_poly.type
_entity_poly.pdbx_seq_one_letter_code
_entity_poly.pdbx_strand_id
1 'polypeptide(L)'
;MSTLSEEFHEMMAVFNQTVNDIDIRLLQTSLKYTKDREFSLGANVVRLQSYAKMDRTLPDFVLEKLEEPEYVDFGLTEMCLPQTDTYESMPEHKWRKIREALNDVSSEQDIEHLINYCNERFLFFGWKQMRESMEILGRPQFRKLLWKLEGPKVSEAENYEAILEVLDKAERNELKAIHWTKAI
;
A
#
# COMPACT_ATOMS: atom_id res chain seq x y z
N MET A 1 -59.80 -41.67 -39.70
CA MET A 1 -58.85 -40.58 -40.00
C MET A 1 -58.63 -39.80 -38.71
N SER A 2 -57.37 -39.42 -38.41
CA SER A 2 -56.95 -38.29 -37.54
C SER A 2 -56.14 -38.52 -36.24
N THR A 3 -55.63 -39.71 -35.90
CA THR A 3 -54.71 -39.83 -34.75
C THR A 3 -53.31 -39.23 -35.04
N LEU A 4 -52.81 -39.38 -36.27
CA LEU A 4 -51.58 -38.74 -36.76
C LEU A 4 -51.64 -37.19 -36.74
N SER A 5 -52.84 -36.60 -36.75
CA SER A 5 -53.02 -35.15 -36.73
C SER A 5 -52.87 -34.59 -35.32
N GLU A 6 -53.36 -35.31 -34.29
CA GLU A 6 -53.33 -34.85 -32.90
C GLU A 6 -51.91 -34.91 -32.33
N GLU A 7 -51.19 -36.01 -32.56
CA GLU A 7 -49.78 -36.15 -32.14
C GLU A 7 -48.88 -35.11 -32.81
N PHE A 8 -49.14 -34.78 -34.08
CA PHE A 8 -48.41 -33.73 -34.79
C PHE A 8 -48.72 -32.33 -34.24
N HIS A 9 -49.97 -32.07 -33.83
CA HIS A 9 -50.35 -30.80 -33.22
C HIS A 9 -49.80 -30.64 -31.80
N GLU A 10 -49.76 -31.71 -30.99
CA GLU A 10 -49.09 -31.68 -29.68
C GLU A 10 -47.58 -31.48 -29.82
N MET A 11 -46.93 -32.17 -30.76
CA MET A 11 -45.50 -32.01 -31.01
C MET A 11 -45.16 -30.59 -31.47
N MET A 12 -45.98 -30.00 -32.35
CA MET A 12 -45.83 -28.61 -32.78
C MET A 12 -46.15 -27.60 -31.67
N ALA A 13 -47.09 -27.91 -30.76
CA ALA A 13 -47.38 -27.09 -29.60
C ALA A 13 -46.20 -27.06 -28.62
N VAL A 14 -45.63 -28.22 -28.29
CA VAL A 14 -44.42 -28.33 -27.45
C VAL A 14 -43.24 -27.62 -28.12
N PHE A 15 -43.04 -27.79 -29.42
CA PHE A 15 -42.00 -27.10 -30.18
C PHE A 15 -42.15 -25.58 -30.11
N ASN A 16 -43.34 -25.05 -30.37
CA ASN A 16 -43.63 -23.62 -30.29
C ASN A 16 -43.50 -23.07 -28.87
N GLN A 17 -43.80 -23.88 -27.84
CA GLN A 17 -43.59 -23.51 -26.44
C GLN A 17 -42.09 -23.39 -26.11
N THR A 18 -41.29 -24.36 -26.53
CA THR A 18 -39.82 -24.29 -26.39
C THR A 18 -39.17 -23.17 -27.19
N VAL A 19 -39.70 -22.81 -28.36
CA VAL A 19 -39.19 -21.69 -29.17
C VAL A 19 -39.53 -20.34 -28.54
N ASN A 20 -40.67 -20.24 -27.85
CA ASN A 20 -41.07 -19.03 -27.12
C ASN A 20 -40.36 -18.86 -25.76
N ASP A 21 -39.84 -19.94 -25.17
CA ASP A 21 -39.08 -19.92 -23.90
C ASP A 21 -37.58 -19.63 -24.07
N ILE A 22 -37.07 -19.58 -25.31
CA ILE A 22 -35.70 -19.13 -25.57
C ILE A 22 -35.70 -17.60 -25.56
N ASP A 23 -35.43 -17.02 -24.40
CA ASP A 23 -35.24 -15.57 -24.28
C ASP A 23 -34.00 -15.14 -25.09
N ILE A 24 -34.25 -14.61 -26.29
CA ILE A 24 -33.24 -14.09 -27.22
C ILE A 24 -32.31 -13.09 -26.51
N ARG A 25 -32.81 -12.33 -25.52
CA ARG A 25 -32.00 -11.37 -24.76
C ARG A 25 -31.01 -12.07 -23.85
N LEU A 26 -31.39 -13.21 -23.26
CA LEU A 26 -30.52 -14.01 -22.41
C LEU A 26 -29.40 -14.67 -23.22
N LEU A 27 -29.70 -15.16 -24.43
CA LEU A 27 -28.70 -15.63 -25.39
C LEU A 27 -27.76 -14.51 -25.86
N GLN A 28 -28.29 -13.33 -26.17
CA GLN A 28 -27.47 -12.17 -26.54
C GLN A 28 -26.54 -11.73 -25.41
N THR A 29 -27.02 -11.76 -24.16
CA THR A 29 -26.22 -11.42 -22.97
C THR A 29 -25.12 -12.46 -22.73
N SER A 30 -25.44 -13.74 -22.85
CA SER A 30 -24.47 -14.84 -22.75
C SER A 30 -23.41 -14.77 -23.86
N LEU A 31 -23.83 -14.47 -25.09
CA LEU A 31 -22.92 -14.30 -26.22
C LEU A 31 -21.98 -13.10 -26.02
N LYS A 32 -22.50 -11.98 -25.52
CA LYS A 32 -21.70 -10.79 -25.20
C LYS A 32 -20.67 -11.12 -24.11
N TYR A 33 -21.10 -11.74 -23.01
CA TYR A 33 -20.22 -12.16 -21.94
C TYR A 33 -19.10 -13.09 -22.43
N THR A 34 -19.44 -14.04 -23.30
CA THR A 34 -18.47 -14.98 -23.87
C THR A 34 -17.44 -14.28 -24.75
N LYS A 35 -17.86 -13.32 -25.59
CA LYS A 35 -16.96 -12.51 -26.43
C LYS A 35 -16.01 -11.64 -25.61
N ASP A 36 -16.51 -11.00 -24.55
CA ASP A 36 -15.69 -10.17 -23.66
C ASP A 36 -14.62 -11.01 -22.94
N ARG A 37 -14.98 -12.26 -22.58
CA ARG A 37 -14.07 -13.21 -21.96
C ARG A 37 -13.03 -13.76 -22.94
N GLU A 38 -13.44 -14.05 -24.17
CA GLU A 38 -12.54 -14.45 -25.26
C GLU A 38 -11.52 -13.35 -25.57
N PHE A 39 -11.96 -12.09 -25.67
CA PHE A 39 -11.07 -10.94 -25.84
C PHE A 39 -10.06 -10.83 -24.69
N SER A 40 -10.52 -10.96 -23.45
CA SER A 40 -9.66 -10.91 -22.26
C SER A 40 -8.63 -12.05 -22.22
N LEU A 41 -9.00 -13.25 -22.66
CA LEU A 41 -8.09 -14.38 -22.80
C LEU A 41 -7.05 -14.11 -23.89
N GLY A 42 -7.47 -13.63 -25.06
CA GLY A 42 -6.57 -13.25 -26.15
C GLY A 42 -5.55 -12.20 -25.73
N ALA A 43 -5.99 -11.14 -25.04
CA ALA A 43 -5.12 -10.09 -24.51
C ALA A 43 -4.09 -10.65 -23.49
N ASN A 44 -4.51 -11.58 -22.62
CA ASN A 44 -3.61 -12.22 -21.68
C ASN A 44 -2.58 -13.13 -22.35
N VAL A 45 -2.98 -13.87 -23.38
CA VAL A 45 -2.06 -14.71 -24.17
C VAL A 45 -1.01 -13.84 -24.85
N VAL A 46 -1.40 -12.73 -25.48
CA VAL A 46 -0.46 -11.79 -26.11
C VAL A 46 0.49 -11.20 -25.06
N ARG A 47 -0.01 -10.81 -23.88
CA ARG A 47 0.81 -10.31 -22.79
C ARG A 47 1.85 -11.35 -22.32
N LEU A 48 1.44 -12.60 -22.12
CA LEU A 48 2.33 -13.69 -21.73
C LEU A 48 3.40 -13.98 -22.79
N GLN A 49 3.02 -13.95 -24.08
CA GLN A 49 3.97 -14.11 -25.18
C GLN A 49 4.98 -12.96 -25.24
N SER A 50 4.55 -11.72 -24.97
CA SER A 50 5.42 -10.55 -24.87
C SER A 50 6.38 -10.64 -23.69
N TYR A 51 5.91 -11.08 -22.52
CA TYR A 51 6.79 -11.34 -21.36
C TYR A 51 7.84 -12.42 -21.67
N ALA A 52 7.43 -13.55 -22.25
CA ALA A 52 8.37 -14.61 -22.61
C ALA A 52 9.39 -14.18 -23.67
N LYS A 53 9.02 -13.25 -24.57
CA LYS A 53 9.97 -12.63 -25.51
C LYS A 53 10.91 -11.66 -24.80
N MET A 54 10.38 -10.85 -23.88
CA MET A 54 11.17 -9.91 -23.09
C MET A 54 12.24 -10.64 -22.29
N ASP A 55 11.88 -11.70 -21.56
CA ASP A 55 12.82 -12.55 -20.81
C ASP A 55 13.95 -13.12 -21.68
N ARG A 56 13.67 -13.44 -22.95
CA ARG A 56 14.69 -13.95 -23.90
C ARG A 56 15.58 -12.87 -24.51
N THR A 57 15.15 -11.61 -24.44
CA THR A 57 15.90 -10.46 -24.98
C THR A 57 16.64 -9.68 -23.88
N LEU A 58 16.37 -9.98 -22.61
CA LEU A 58 17.10 -9.41 -21.51
C LEU A 58 18.53 -10.01 -21.50
N PRO A 59 19.58 -9.17 -21.46
CA PRO A 59 20.95 -9.65 -21.29
C PRO A 59 21.10 -10.50 -20.03
N ASP A 60 21.97 -11.51 -20.05
CA ASP A 60 22.13 -12.47 -18.95
C ASP A 60 22.43 -11.82 -17.58
N PHE A 61 23.07 -10.63 -17.55
CA PHE A 61 23.31 -9.87 -16.31
C PHE A 61 22.04 -9.28 -15.66
N VAL A 62 20.92 -9.23 -16.38
CA VAL A 62 19.60 -8.84 -15.83
C VAL A 62 18.89 -10.05 -15.21
N LEU A 63 19.24 -11.26 -15.65
CA LEU A 63 18.74 -12.54 -15.13
C LEU A 63 19.62 -13.13 -14.03
N GLU A 64 20.87 -12.67 -13.90
CA GLU A 64 21.60 -12.77 -12.65
C GLU A 64 20.73 -12.13 -11.58
N LYS A 65 20.09 -12.98 -10.75
CA LYS A 65 19.66 -12.57 -9.43
C LYS A 65 20.90 -11.99 -8.80
N LEU A 66 21.00 -10.66 -8.80
CA LEU A 66 21.84 -9.93 -7.87
C LEU A 66 21.49 -10.54 -6.51
N GLU A 67 22.37 -11.40 -6.00
CA GLU A 67 22.33 -11.78 -4.60
C GLU A 67 22.19 -10.46 -3.86
N GLU A 68 21.14 -10.33 -3.04
CA GLU A 68 20.98 -9.13 -2.23
C GLU A 68 22.33 -8.91 -1.53
N PRO A 69 23.03 -7.80 -1.80
CA PRO A 69 24.33 -7.61 -1.19
C PRO A 69 24.11 -7.56 0.31
N GLU A 70 24.60 -8.59 1.03
CA GLU A 70 24.58 -8.64 2.50
C GLU A 70 25.33 -7.44 3.11
N TYR A 71 26.16 -6.77 2.31
CA TYR A 71 26.84 -5.53 2.62
C TYR A 71 26.52 -4.46 1.58
N VAL A 72 25.53 -3.61 1.89
CA VAL A 72 25.43 -2.29 1.24
C VAL A 72 26.44 -1.38 1.93
N ASP A 73 27.70 -1.52 1.55
CA ASP A 73 28.75 -0.53 1.81
C ASP A 73 29.11 0.09 0.46
N PHE A 74 28.34 1.12 0.07
CA PHE A 74 28.70 1.98 -1.05
C PHE A 74 28.52 3.44 -0.63
N GLY A 75 29.62 3.99 -0.12
CA GLY A 75 29.85 5.37 0.30
C GLY A 75 29.68 6.41 -0.82
N LEU A 76 28.45 6.52 -1.35
CA LEU A 76 27.97 7.68 -2.11
C LEU A 76 26.68 8.27 -1.55
N THR A 77 25.98 7.56 -0.65
CA THR A 77 24.87 8.13 0.13
C THR A 77 25.33 8.98 1.32
N GLU A 78 26.63 8.95 1.65
CA GLU A 78 27.26 9.79 2.68
C GLU A 78 27.69 11.17 2.17
N MET A 79 27.62 11.42 0.85
CA MET A 79 27.91 12.75 0.25
C MET A 79 26.66 13.66 0.14
N CYS A 80 25.61 13.36 0.88
CA CYS A 80 24.51 14.30 1.11
C CYS A 80 24.51 14.68 2.59
N LEU A 81 25.50 15.48 3.01
CA LEU A 81 25.32 16.33 4.18
C LEU A 81 24.44 17.51 3.76
N PRO A 82 23.18 17.61 4.17
CA PRO A 82 22.52 18.90 4.11
C PRO A 82 23.27 19.84 5.08
N GLN A 83 23.96 20.84 4.54
CA GLN A 83 24.49 22.00 5.27
C GLN A 83 23.38 23.01 5.62
N THR A 84 22.19 22.53 5.96
CA THR A 84 21.06 23.39 6.27
C THR A 84 20.45 22.92 7.58
N ASP A 85 20.09 23.87 8.45
CA ASP A 85 19.31 23.68 9.68
C ASP A 85 17.88 23.15 9.41
N THR A 86 17.68 22.47 8.28
CA THR A 86 16.42 21.90 7.82
C THR A 86 16.39 20.43 8.18
N TYR A 87 15.48 20.08 9.09
CA TYR A 87 15.14 18.68 9.40
C TYR A 87 14.43 18.03 8.21
N GLU A 88 15.15 17.66 7.15
CA GLU A 88 14.53 16.98 6.02
C GLU A 88 13.99 15.61 6.44
N SER A 89 12.77 15.30 5.97
CA SER A 89 12.12 14.02 6.21
C SER A 89 12.97 12.86 5.69
N MET A 90 13.10 11.83 6.51
CA MET A 90 13.81 10.61 6.16
C MET A 90 13.28 9.98 4.84
N PRO A 91 14.16 9.48 3.96
CA PRO A 91 13.73 8.73 2.78
C PRO A 91 12.96 7.45 3.14
N GLU A 92 11.95 7.10 2.33
CA GLU A 92 11.04 5.96 2.59
C GLU A 92 11.77 4.61 2.78
N HIS A 93 12.88 4.38 2.06
CA HIS A 93 13.64 3.13 2.18
C HIS A 93 14.36 2.99 3.53
N LYS A 94 14.76 4.11 4.16
CA LYS A 94 15.31 4.12 5.53
C LYS A 94 14.17 4.03 6.55
N TRP A 95 13.06 4.71 6.27
CA TRP A 95 11.86 4.68 7.10
C TRP A 95 11.33 3.27 7.31
N ARG A 96 11.31 2.43 6.27
CA ARG A 96 10.87 1.03 6.37
C ARG A 96 11.58 0.25 7.48
N LYS A 97 12.90 0.43 7.63
CA LYS A 97 13.69 -0.22 8.68
C LYS A 97 13.33 0.30 10.07
N ILE A 98 13.12 1.61 10.19
CA ILE A 98 12.70 2.24 11.46
C ILE A 98 11.27 1.81 11.82
N ARG A 99 10.39 1.66 10.84
CA ARG A 99 9.02 1.16 11.02
C ARG A 99 9.02 -0.26 11.59
N GLU A 100 9.87 -1.15 11.07
CA GLU A 100 10.04 -2.51 11.61
C GLU A 100 10.52 -2.45 13.06
N ALA A 101 11.56 -1.65 13.36
CA ALA A 101 12.07 -1.47 14.71
C ALA A 101 11.01 -0.89 15.69
N LEU A 102 10.13 0.01 15.23
CA LEU A 102 9.03 0.55 16.03
C LEU A 102 7.98 -0.52 16.40
N ASN A 103 7.76 -1.53 15.56
CA ASN A 103 6.86 -2.63 15.88
C ASN A 103 7.43 -3.56 16.96
N ASP A 104 8.75 -3.64 17.08
CA ASP A 104 9.45 -4.48 18.04
C ASP A 104 9.71 -3.79 19.40
N VAL A 105 9.32 -2.52 19.54
CA VAL A 105 9.49 -1.74 20.79
C VAL A 105 8.71 -2.37 21.93
N SER A 106 9.44 -2.71 23.00
CA SER A 106 8.88 -3.31 24.21
C SER A 106 8.96 -2.39 25.43
N SER A 107 9.88 -1.41 25.40
CA SER A 107 10.20 -0.53 26.52
C SER A 107 10.40 0.93 26.09
N GLU A 108 10.36 1.85 27.06
CA GLU A 108 10.68 3.27 26.82
C GLU A 108 12.15 3.47 26.41
N GLN A 109 13.06 2.62 26.91
CA GLN A 109 14.47 2.64 26.53
C GLN A 109 14.68 2.29 25.05
N ASP A 110 13.89 1.35 24.51
CA ASP A 110 13.96 0.97 23.10
C ASP A 110 13.65 2.18 22.20
N ILE A 111 12.71 3.02 22.61
CA ILE A 111 12.35 4.26 21.91
C ILE A 111 13.51 5.25 21.98
N GLU A 112 14.08 5.48 23.16
CA GLU A 112 15.23 6.37 23.31
C GLU A 112 16.43 5.90 22.47
N HIS A 113 16.71 4.60 22.47
CA HIS A 113 17.78 4.01 21.66
C HIS A 113 17.52 4.18 20.15
N LEU A 114 16.30 3.90 19.70
CA LEU A 114 15.92 4.07 18.29
C LEU A 114 16.04 5.52 17.85
N ILE A 115 15.57 6.45 18.68
CA ILE A 115 15.64 7.87 18.39
C ILE A 115 17.09 8.37 18.41
N ASN A 116 17.93 7.93 19.35
CA ASN A 116 19.35 8.27 19.35
C ASN A 116 20.04 7.75 18.09
N TYR A 117 19.77 6.51 17.69
CA TYR A 117 20.27 5.92 16.45
C TYR A 117 19.89 6.75 15.20
N CYS A 118 18.64 7.23 15.13
CA CYS A 118 18.17 8.10 14.05
C CYS A 118 18.90 9.46 14.06
N ASN A 119 19.07 10.07 15.22
CA ASN A 119 19.72 11.37 15.37
C ASN A 119 21.20 11.33 15.01
N GLU A 120 21.93 10.29 15.42
CA GLU A 120 23.35 10.09 15.04
C GLU A 120 23.56 10.00 13.53
N ARG A 121 22.50 9.64 12.77
CA ARG A 121 22.51 9.44 11.32
C ARG A 121 21.77 10.52 10.55
N PHE A 122 21.37 11.60 11.24
CA PHE A 122 20.61 12.70 10.67
C PHE A 122 19.30 12.24 9.97
N LEU A 123 18.64 11.23 10.55
CA LEU A 123 17.39 10.68 10.04
C LEU A 123 16.21 11.26 10.83
N PHE A 124 15.61 12.32 10.30
CA PHE A 124 14.51 13.03 10.96
C PHE A 124 13.13 12.57 10.47
N PHE A 125 12.15 12.64 11.35
CA PHE A 125 10.79 12.22 11.05
C PHE A 125 10.04 13.34 10.32
N GLY A 126 9.53 13.06 9.11
CA GLY A 126 8.53 13.91 8.49
C GLY A 126 7.14 13.71 9.12
N TRP A 127 6.19 14.59 8.85
CA TRP A 127 4.86 14.54 9.47
C TRP A 127 4.12 13.21 9.24
N LYS A 128 4.23 12.62 8.04
CA LYS A 128 3.61 11.32 7.72
C LYS A 128 4.20 10.19 8.55
N GLN A 129 5.52 10.21 8.73
CA GLN A 129 6.26 9.19 9.47
C GLN A 129 5.97 9.32 10.97
N MET A 130 5.89 10.55 11.47
CA MET A 130 5.49 10.81 12.85
C MET A 130 4.06 10.33 13.11
N ARG A 131 3.12 10.62 12.20
CA ARG A 131 1.75 10.11 12.27
C ARG A 131 1.70 8.59 12.30
N GLU A 132 2.41 7.94 11.38
CA GLU A 132 2.47 6.48 11.32
C GLU A 132 3.12 5.87 12.58
N SER A 133 4.13 6.54 13.15
CA SER A 133 4.74 6.11 14.42
C SER A 133 3.74 6.12 15.57
N MET A 134 2.86 7.14 15.61
CA MET A 134 1.79 7.22 16.62
C MET A 134 0.75 6.12 16.44
N GLU A 135 0.46 5.72 15.19
CA GLU A 135 -0.42 4.61 14.87
C GLU A 135 0.17 3.26 15.31
N ILE A 136 1.47 3.03 15.06
CA ILE A 136 2.19 1.79 15.41
C ILE A 136 2.34 1.64 16.92
N LEU A 137 2.75 2.71 17.60
CA LEU A 137 2.93 2.69 19.05
C LEU A 137 1.55 2.64 19.73
N GLY A 138 1.08 1.45 20.11
CA GLY A 138 -0.25 1.30 20.72
C GLY A 138 -0.40 1.84 22.14
N ARG A 139 0.71 2.17 22.83
CA ARG A 139 0.69 2.61 24.24
C ARG A 139 0.88 4.13 24.38
N PRO A 140 0.05 4.85 25.16
CA PRO A 140 0.15 6.31 25.31
C PRO A 140 1.50 6.79 25.87
N GLN A 141 2.09 6.03 26.79
CA GLN A 141 3.40 6.36 27.38
C GLN A 141 4.52 6.44 26.31
N PHE A 142 4.48 5.52 25.34
CA PHE A 142 5.45 5.44 24.24
C PHE A 142 5.26 6.59 23.26
N ARG A 143 3.99 6.87 22.89
CA ARG A 143 3.63 8.01 22.04
C ARG A 143 4.07 9.34 22.65
N LYS A 144 3.86 9.51 23.95
CA LYS A 144 4.26 10.72 24.70
C LYS A 144 5.77 10.89 24.71
N LEU A 145 6.52 9.82 24.92
CA LEU A 145 7.98 9.84 24.88
C LEU A 145 8.49 10.21 23.49
N LEU A 146 7.97 9.55 22.44
CA LEU A 146 8.29 9.84 21.05
C LEU A 146 8.00 11.32 20.71
N TRP A 147 6.81 11.82 21.07
CA TRP A 147 6.42 13.21 20.84
C TRP A 147 7.35 14.19 21.54
N LYS A 148 7.79 13.90 22.76
CA LYS A 148 8.72 14.76 23.49
C LYS A 148 10.10 14.83 22.82
N LEU A 149 10.58 13.71 22.27
CA LEU A 149 11.93 13.60 21.69
C LEU A 149 12.00 14.11 20.25
N GLU A 150 11.05 13.71 19.40
CA GLU A 150 11.08 13.99 17.96
C GLU A 150 10.09 15.09 17.54
N GLY A 151 9.07 15.38 18.34
CA GLY A 151 8.11 16.46 18.06
C GLY A 151 8.75 17.81 17.69
N PRO A 152 9.83 18.29 18.35
CA PRO A 152 10.50 19.54 17.96
C PRO A 152 11.25 19.52 16.62
N LYS A 153 11.54 18.32 16.10
CA LYS A 153 12.42 18.10 14.94
C LYS A 153 11.65 17.75 13.67
N VAL A 154 10.32 17.70 13.74
CA VAL A 154 9.49 17.46 12.56
C VAL A 154 9.50 18.73 11.69
N SER A 155 9.89 18.60 10.43
CA SER A 155 10.00 19.72 9.47
C SER A 155 8.70 20.49 9.28
N GLU A 156 7.55 19.80 9.32
CA GLU A 156 6.25 20.39 8.99
C GLU A 156 5.40 20.65 10.25
N ALA A 157 5.80 21.64 11.05
CA ALA A 157 5.07 22.04 12.25
C ALA A 157 3.59 22.40 12.01
N GLU A 158 3.28 22.93 10.83
CA GLU A 158 1.92 23.22 10.38
C GLU A 158 1.01 21.97 10.35
N ASN A 159 1.59 20.78 10.19
CA ASN A 159 0.86 19.51 10.09
C ASN A 159 0.70 18.77 11.43
N TYR A 160 1.08 19.37 12.56
CA TYR A 160 0.94 18.73 13.88
C TYR A 160 -0.50 18.35 14.21
N GLU A 161 -1.49 19.10 13.74
CA GLU A 161 -2.89 18.72 13.94
C GLU A 161 -3.25 17.42 13.22
N ALA A 162 -2.74 17.24 12.00
CA ALA A 162 -2.97 16.03 11.20
C ALA A 162 -2.24 14.80 11.76
N ILE A 163 -1.13 15.00 12.49
CA ILE A 163 -0.42 13.93 13.21
C ILE A 163 -1.27 13.46 14.41
N LEU A 164 -1.75 14.39 15.21
CA LEU A 164 -2.47 14.10 16.44
C LEU A 164 -3.94 13.71 16.22
N GLU A 165 -4.45 13.84 15.00
CA GLU A 165 -5.82 13.47 14.64
C GLU A 165 -6.10 11.99 14.89
N VAL A 166 -5.08 11.14 14.78
CA VAL A 166 -5.18 9.69 14.97
C VAL A 166 -5.34 9.28 16.44
N LEU A 167 -5.08 10.21 17.37
CA LEU A 167 -5.11 9.96 18.80
C LEU A 167 -6.43 10.42 19.43
N ASP A 168 -6.75 9.80 20.56
CA ASP A 168 -7.90 10.16 21.38
C ASP A 168 -7.84 11.62 21.84
N LYS A 169 -9.01 12.23 22.03
CA LYS A 169 -9.12 13.66 22.38
C LYS A 169 -8.37 14.02 23.67
N ALA A 170 -8.33 13.12 24.65
CA ALA A 170 -7.60 13.32 25.90
C ALA A 170 -6.08 13.35 25.68
N GLU A 171 -5.55 12.35 24.98
CA GLU A 171 -4.13 12.23 24.65
C GLU A 171 -3.65 13.39 23.75
N ARG A 172 -4.46 13.76 22.75
CA ARG A 172 -4.21 14.92 21.88
C ARG A 172 -4.01 16.21 22.67
N ASN A 173 -4.88 16.48 23.65
CA ASN A 173 -4.77 17.70 24.46
C ASN A 173 -3.50 17.70 25.33
N GLU A 174 -3.12 16.54 25.86
CA GLU A 174 -1.89 16.38 26.63
C GLU A 174 -0.64 16.60 25.76
N LEU A 175 -0.61 16.03 24.55
CA LEU A 175 0.51 16.21 23.61
C LEU A 175 0.60 17.63 23.05
N LYS A 176 -0.56 18.29 22.82
CA LYS A 176 -0.59 19.72 22.47
C LYS A 176 0.06 20.56 23.57
N ALA A 177 -0.18 20.28 24.85
CA ALA A 177 0.41 21.06 25.94
C ALA A 177 1.96 21.04 25.98
N ILE A 178 2.59 19.98 25.45
CA ILE A 178 4.05 19.78 25.47
C ILE A 178 4.79 20.71 24.49
N HIS A 179 4.26 20.90 23.28
CA HIS A 179 4.95 21.67 22.22
C HIS A 179 4.22 22.94 21.77
N TRP A 180 2.90 23.04 21.98
CA TRP A 180 2.11 24.20 21.52
C TRP A 180 2.18 25.41 22.47
N THR A 181 2.79 25.27 23.66
CA THR A 181 2.94 26.35 24.65
C THR A 181 4.04 27.36 24.31
N LYS A 182 4.78 27.19 23.20
CA LYS A 182 5.81 28.14 22.73
C LYS A 182 5.30 29.18 21.72
N ALA A 183 3.99 29.38 21.62
CA ALA A 183 3.39 30.48 20.87
C ALA A 183 2.65 31.43 21.82
N ILE A 184 3.43 32.23 22.56
CA ILE A 184 2.97 33.51 23.14
C ILE A 184 3.97 34.57 22.68
#